data_AF-A0A2N2YZ96-F1
#
_entry.id   AF-A0A2N2YZ96-F1
#
_cell.length_a   1.000
_cell.length_b   1.000
_cell.length_c   1.000
_cell.angle_alpha   90.00
_cell.angle_beta   90.00
_cell.angle_gamma   90.00
#
_symmetry.space_group_name_H-M   'P 1'
#
loop_
_entity.id
_entity.type
_entity.pdbx_description
1 polymer ?
#
loop_
_entity_poly.entity_id
_entity_poly.type
_entity_poly.pdbx_seq_one_letter_code
_entity_poly.pdbx_strand_id
1 'polypeptide(L)'
;MDGKVVIFSAPSGAGKTTIVKEMLNQEFGLEFSISACSRPKRENEINGQDYYFMSIEEFKNKIEKDEFLEWQEVYKDQFYGTLRSEVDRIWAKGKDVIFDV
;
A
#
# COMPACT_ATOMS: atom_id res chain seq x y z
N MET A 1 -21.57 -1.44 -4.20
CA MET A 1 -20.90 -0.44 -5.05
C MET A 1 -19.45 -0.61 -4.76
N ASP A 2 -18.66 -0.98 -5.77
CA ASP A 2 -17.22 -1.13 -5.59
C ASP A 2 -16.62 0.27 -5.50
N GLY A 3 -15.74 0.50 -4.52
CA GLY A 3 -15.09 1.79 -4.34
C GLY A 3 -14.12 2.10 -5.47
N LYS A 4 -13.62 3.32 -5.54
CA LYS A 4 -12.66 3.73 -6.54
C LYS A 4 -11.23 3.49 -6.07
N VAL A 5 -10.35 3.42 -7.06
CA VAL A 5 -8.89 3.49 -6.88
C VAL A 5 -8.41 4.79 -7.52
N VAL A 6 -7.68 5.59 -6.74
CA VAL A 6 -7.07 6.84 -7.17
C VAL A 6 -5.56 6.68 -7.11
N ILE A 7 -4.90 6.76 -8.26
CA ILE A 7 -3.44 6.65 -8.36
C ILE A 7 -2.84 8.05 -8.52
N PHE A 8 -2.02 8.45 -7.56
CA PHE A 8 -1.19 9.65 -7.66
C PHE A 8 0.19 9.27 -8.16
N SER A 9 0.59 9.85 -9.29
CA SER A 9 1.93 9.66 -9.84
C SER A 9 2.58 10.97 -10.26
N ALA A 10 3.85 11.11 -9.93
CA ALA A 10 4.67 12.27 -10.25
C ALA A 10 6.16 11.93 -10.09
N PRO A 11 7.08 12.63 -10.79
CA PRO A 11 8.52 12.48 -10.58
C PRO A 11 8.94 12.74 -9.12
N SER A 12 10.06 12.14 -8.72
CA SER A 12 10.65 12.42 -7.40
C SER A 12 10.90 13.93 -7.23
N GLY A 13 10.56 14.47 -6.06
CA GLY A 13 10.67 15.90 -5.74
C GLY A 13 9.49 16.77 -6.19
N ALA A 14 8.47 16.21 -6.85
CA ALA A 14 7.31 16.99 -7.32
C ALA A 14 6.28 17.36 -6.23
N GLY A 15 6.47 16.95 -4.97
CA GLY A 15 5.57 17.28 -3.86
C GLY A 15 4.34 16.39 -3.71
N LYS A 16 4.30 15.22 -4.38
CA LYS A 16 3.20 14.24 -4.33
C LYS A 16 2.77 13.88 -2.90
N THR A 17 3.74 13.55 -2.04
CA THR A 17 3.48 13.20 -0.64
C THR A 17 2.79 14.34 0.13
N THR A 18 3.11 15.60 -0.17
CA THR A 18 2.46 16.76 0.46
C THR A 18 0.99 16.84 0.05
N ILE A 19 0.69 16.66 -1.24
CA ILE A 19 -0.67 16.67 -1.78
C ILE A 19 -1.51 15.52 -1.21
N VAL A 20 -0.96 14.29 -1.23
CA VAL A 20 -1.65 13.11 -0.69
C VAL A 20 -1.98 13.30 0.79
N LYS A 21 -1.04 13.81 1.60
CA LYS A 21 -1.29 14.10 3.02
C LYS A 21 -2.40 15.12 3.21
N GLU A 22 -2.42 16.19 2.42
CA GLU A 22 -3.48 17.19 2.49
C GLU A 22 -4.82 16.60 2.11
N MET A 23 -4.90 15.80 1.04
CA MET A 23 -6.14 15.14 0.61
C MET A 23 -6.70 14.16 1.66
N LEU A 24 -5.82 13.45 2.38
CA LEU A 24 -6.22 12.55 3.47
C LEU A 24 -6.78 13.30 4.69
N ASN A 25 -6.47 14.59 4.86
CA ASN A 25 -7.01 15.43 5.92
C ASN A 25 -8.37 16.07 5.59
N GLN A 26 -8.78 16.02 4.32
CA GLN A 26 -10.06 16.56 3.85
C GLN A 26 -11.16 15.47 3.90
N GLU A 27 -12.43 15.87 3.93
CA GLU A 27 -13.58 14.95 3.94
C GLU A 27 -13.91 14.34 2.56
N PHE A 28 -12.88 13.87 1.85
CA PHE A 28 -13.05 13.21 0.55
C PHE A 28 -13.37 11.71 0.65
N GLY A 29 -13.39 11.15 1.86
CA GLY A 29 -13.62 9.71 2.05
C GLY A 29 -12.48 8.85 1.51
N LEU A 30 -11.24 9.32 1.62
CA LEU A 30 -10.04 8.61 1.14
C LEU A 30 -9.34 7.86 2.29
N GLU A 31 -8.70 6.74 1.94
CA GLU A 31 -7.75 6.07 2.82
C GLU A 31 -6.53 5.58 2.02
N PHE A 32 -5.34 5.78 2.60
CA PHE A 32 -4.09 5.37 1.98
C PHE A 32 -3.93 3.85 2.01
N SER A 33 -3.51 3.27 0.88
CA SER A 33 -3.22 1.83 0.80
C SER A 33 -1.88 1.49 1.44
N ILE A 34 -1.89 0.71 2.53
CA ILE A 34 -0.66 0.24 3.15
C ILE A 34 -0.10 -0.94 2.35
N SER A 35 1.12 -0.79 1.84
CA SER A 35 1.80 -1.87 1.11
C SER A 35 2.37 -2.93 2.05
N ALA A 36 2.56 -4.15 1.57
CA ALA A 36 3.36 -5.18 2.21
C ALA A 36 4.83 -5.09 1.79
N CYS A 37 5.73 -5.56 2.66
CA CYS A 37 7.12 -5.77 2.28
C CYS A 37 7.76 -6.96 3.03
N SER A 38 8.76 -7.60 2.40
CA SER A 38 9.55 -8.68 3.01
C SER A 38 10.81 -8.20 3.72
N ARG A 39 11.14 -6.91 3.63
CA ARG A 39 12.31 -6.36 4.31
C ARG A 39 12.05 -6.25 5.82
N PRO A 40 13.09 -6.31 6.65
CA PRO A 40 12.96 -6.02 8.07
C PRO A 40 12.41 -4.62 8.32
N LYS A 41 11.54 -4.53 9.32
CA LYS A 41 11.04 -3.27 9.88
C LYS A 41 12.19 -2.48 10.49
N ARG A 42 12.24 -1.17 10.22
CA ARG A 42 13.17 -0.25 10.89
C ARG A 42 12.66 0.09 12.28
N GLU A 43 13.53 0.62 13.15
CA GLU A 43 13.21 0.89 14.56
C GLU A 43 11.94 1.75 14.75
N ASN A 44 11.76 2.77 13.90
CA ASN A 44 10.66 3.74 14.00
C ASN A 44 9.41 3.37 13.17
N GLU A 45 9.40 2.21 12.52
CA GLU A 45 8.26 1.80 11.70
C GLU A 45 7.29 0.92 12.49
N ILE A 46 6.02 0.94 12.11
CA ILE A 46 4.92 0.26 12.74
C ILE A 46 4.23 -0.65 11.71
N ASN A 47 4.06 -1.92 12.07
CA ASN A 47 3.37 -2.89 11.23
C ASN A 47 1.89 -2.55 11.11
N GLY A 48 1.36 -2.56 9.90
CA GLY A 48 -0.01 -2.15 9.60
C GLY A 48 -0.23 -0.64 9.64
N GLN A 49 0.85 0.15 9.59
CA GLN A 49 0.81 1.59 9.40
C GLN A 49 1.79 2.02 8.31
N ASP A 50 3.07 1.67 8.43
CA ASP A 50 4.08 1.99 7.42
C ASP A 50 4.09 0.93 6.30
N TYR A 51 4.12 -0.34 6.70
CA TYR A 51 3.96 -1.49 5.83
C TYR A 51 3.30 -2.65 6.59
N TYR A 52 2.76 -3.62 5.86
CA TYR A 52 2.63 -4.99 6.36
C TYR A 52 3.97 -5.71 6.22
N PHE A 53 4.73 -5.78 7.30
CA PHE A 53 6.00 -6.48 7.36
C PHE A 53 5.74 -7.97 7.50
N MET A 54 6.20 -8.74 6.52
CA MET A 54 6.03 -10.20 6.49
C MET A 54 7.35 -10.90 6.17
N SER A 55 7.42 -12.20 6.43
CA SER A 55 8.60 -12.98 6.05
C SER A 55 8.69 -13.15 4.52
N ILE A 56 9.87 -13.48 4.01
CA ILE A 56 10.07 -13.81 2.58
C ILE A 56 9.18 -15.00 2.17
N GLU A 57 9.09 -16.02 3.03
CA GLU A 57 8.26 -17.19 2.81
C GLU A 57 6.78 -16.81 2.73
N GLU A 58 6.30 -16.01 3.68
CA GLU A 58 4.92 -15.53 3.68
C GLU A 58 4.61 -14.70 2.42
N PHE A 59 5.52 -13.80 2.01
CA PHE A 59 5.32 -13.00 0.81
C PHE A 59 5.23 -13.89 -0.44
N LYS A 60 6.13 -14.86 -0.60
CA LYS A 60 6.11 -15.80 -1.73
C LYS A 60 4.85 -16.68 -1.72
N ASN A 61 4.42 -17.15 -0.55
CA ASN A 61 3.16 -17.90 -0.41
C ASN A 61 1.95 -17.05 -0.84
N LYS A 62 1.96 -15.74 -0.59
CA LYS A 62 0.90 -14.81 -1.03
C LYS A 62 0.94 -14.52 -2.54
N ILE A 63 2.14 -14.49 -3.14
CA ILE A 63 2.29 -14.44 -4.61
C ILE A 63 1.65 -15.68 -5.24
N GLU A 64 1.96 -16.87 -4.73
CA GLU A 64 1.42 -18.15 -5.25
C GLU A 64 -0.11 -18.24 -5.15
N LYS A 65 -0.70 -17.53 -4.17
CA LYS A 65 -2.14 -17.47 -3.95
C LYS A 65 -2.85 -16.32 -4.68
N ASP A 66 -2.13 -15.55 -5.51
CA ASP A 66 -2.66 -14.36 -6.21
C ASP A 66 -3.29 -13.34 -5.23
N GLU A 67 -2.71 -13.17 -4.03
CA GLU A 67 -3.25 -12.26 -3.00
C GLU A 67 -2.80 -10.79 -3.19
N PHE A 68 -1.92 -10.53 -4.15
CA PHE A 68 -1.44 -9.19 -4.48
C PHE A 68 -2.12 -8.63 -5.73
N LEU A 69 -2.43 -7.33 -5.72
CA LEU A 69 -2.84 -6.58 -6.92
C LEU A 69 -1.62 -6.28 -7.82
N GLU A 70 -0.53 -5.92 -7.18
CA GLU A 70 0.78 -5.72 -7.80
C GLU A 70 1.86 -6.07 -6.78
N TRP A 71 3.02 -6.46 -7.28
CA TRP A 71 4.22 -6.64 -6.48
C TRP A 71 5.47 -6.56 -7.34
N GLN A 72 6.59 -6.28 -6.71
CA GLN A 72 7.92 -6.28 -7.33
C GLN A 72 9.00 -6.73 -6.35
N GLU A 73 10.04 -7.37 -6.88
CA GLU A 73 11.30 -7.61 -6.18
C GLU A 73 12.29 -6.48 -6.52
N VAL A 74 12.61 -5.62 -5.55
CA VAL A 74 13.49 -4.46 -5.79
C VAL A 74 14.96 -4.85 -5.65
N TYR A 75 15.24 -5.66 -4.64
CA TYR A 75 16.53 -6.31 -4.40
C TYR A 75 16.27 -7.77 -4.07
N LYS A 76 17.32 -8.61 -4.14
CA LYS A 76 17.20 -10.03 -3.79
C LYS A 76 16.48 -10.21 -2.44
N ASP A 77 15.37 -10.93 -2.49
CA ASP A 77 14.47 -11.25 -1.38
C ASP A 77 13.84 -10.03 -0.67
N GLN A 78 13.89 -8.84 -1.29
CA GLN A 78 13.19 -7.62 -0.84
C GLN A 78 12.03 -7.30 -1.78
N PHE A 79 10.88 -7.87 -1.44
CA PHE A 79 9.61 -7.71 -2.15
C PHE A 79 8.79 -6.59 -1.53
N TYR A 80 8.02 -5.93 -2.39
CA TYR A 80 7.02 -4.92 -2.03
C TYR A 80 5.78 -5.16 -2.88
N GLY A 81 4.59 -4.92 -2.33
CA GLY A 81 3.36 -5.05 -3.11
C GLY A 81 2.09 -4.67 -2.35
N THR A 82 1.01 -4.50 -3.09
CA THR A 82 -0.31 -4.14 -2.58
C THR A 82 -1.19 -5.37 -2.42
N LEU A 83 -1.66 -5.63 -1.20
CA LEU A 83 -2.59 -6.73 -0.94
C LEU A 83 -3.99 -6.41 -1.48
N ARG A 84 -4.64 -7.39 -2.12
CA ARG A 84 -6.07 -7.28 -2.50
C ARG A 84 -6.95 -7.00 -1.28
N SER A 85 -6.64 -7.68 -0.17
CA SER A 85 -7.35 -7.51 1.10
C SER A 85 -7.27 -6.09 1.66
N GLU A 86 -6.24 -5.32 1.31
CA GLU A 86 -6.11 -3.93 1.76
C GLU A 86 -7.10 -3.01 1.04
N VAL A 87 -7.25 -3.22 -0.27
CA VAL A 87 -8.27 -2.52 -1.06
C VAL A 87 -9.67 -2.89 -0.58
N ASP A 88 -9.93 -4.18 -0.37
CA ASP A 88 -11.22 -4.66 0.15
C ASP A 88 -11.53 -4.08 1.54
N ARG A 89 -10.53 -3.99 2.43
CA ARG A 89 -10.67 -3.38 3.76
C ARG A 89 -11.09 -1.91 3.67
N ILE A 90 -10.51 -1.15 2.76
CA ILE A 90 -10.82 0.28 2.58
C ILE A 90 -12.22 0.44 1.97
N TRP A 91 -12.54 -0.31 0.92
CA TRP A 91 -13.87 -0.27 0.30
C TRP A 91 -14.98 -0.70 1.25
N ALA A 92 -14.73 -1.69 2.13
CA ALA A 92 -15.69 -2.11 3.16
C ALA A 92 -16.01 -0.99 4.17
N LYS A 93 -15.16 0.04 4.29
CA LYS A 93 -15.43 1.24 5.10
C LYS A 93 -16.23 2.31 4.35
N GLY A 94 -16.60 2.07 3.09
CA GLY A 94 -17.25 3.06 2.22
C GLY A 94 -16.30 4.17 1.77
N LYS A 95 -14.98 3.91 1.75
CA LYS A 95 -13.94 4.85 1.34
C LYS A 95 -13.32 4.44 0.01
N ASP A 96 -12.73 5.42 -0.69
CA ASP A 96 -11.93 5.21 -1.89
C ASP A 96 -10.44 5.05 -1.53
N VAL A 97 -9.72 4.23 -2.28
CA VAL A 97 -8.30 3.95 -2.04
C VAL A 97 -7.43 5.00 -2.75
N ILE A 98 -6.39 5.50 -2.07
CA ILE A 98 -5.34 6.32 -2.68
C ILE A 98 -3.99 5.59 -2.68
N PHE A 99 -3.34 5.57 -3.84
CA PHE A 99 -2.00 5.05 -4.06
C PHE A 99 -1.02 6.18 -4.38
N ASP A 100 0.22 6.03 -3.91
CA ASP A 100 1.35 6.92 -4.19
C ASP A 100 2.41 6.13 -4.99
N VAL A 101 2.43 6.29 -6.32
CA VAL A 101 3.28 5.54 -7.28
C VAL A 101 4.23 6.45 -8.03
#